data_AF-A0A8J3XGF2-F1
#
_entry.id   AF-A0A8J3XGF2-F1
#
_cell.length_a   1.000
_cell.length_b   1.000
_cell.length_c   1.000
_cell.angle_alpha   90.00
_cell.angle_beta   90.00
_cell.angle_gamma   90.00
#
_symmetry.space_group_name_H-M   'P 1'
#
loop_
_entity.id
_entity.type
_entity.pdbx_description
1 polymer ?
#
loop_
_entity_poly.entity_id
_entity_poly.type
_entity_poly.pdbx_seq_one_letter_code
_entity_poly.pdbx_strand_id
1 'polypeptide(L)'
;MLDECARLLDEAGYEALTTKEVARRAEVPIGTFYQFFSDKQGLVKALALRNLDAFLDSVATRLAAAAPSGWTEVVDLGIDEFVRMKRTVPGFGVVDFGEVQPTPGGPGLPGTQRMLDAALENNVIVADRLRSLTTDVLGLPRGEDTARAFLVAVEAADAVLKLAFRAHPDGDPDLIAECKRLVRRYLADHLM
;
A
#
# COMPACT_ATOMS: atom_id res chain seq x y z
N MET A 1 13.71 10.80 10.58
CA MET A 1 14.12 9.38 10.49
C MET A 1 13.36 8.62 9.41
N LEU A 2 12.02 8.54 9.44
CA LEU A 2 11.25 7.81 8.42
C LEU A 2 11.39 8.40 7.01
N ASP A 3 11.49 9.73 6.88
CA ASP A 3 11.70 10.38 5.58
C ASP A 3 13.07 10.04 4.97
N GLU A 4 14.12 10.05 5.80
CA GLU A 4 15.46 9.65 5.34
C GLU A 4 15.54 8.16 5.05
N CYS A 5 14.83 7.32 5.81
CA CYS A 5 14.68 5.90 5.50
C CYS A 5 14.06 5.71 4.10
N ALA A 6 12.97 6.43 3.81
CA ALA A 6 12.28 6.37 2.53
C ALA A 6 13.20 6.78 1.36
N ARG A 7 13.94 7.90 1.48
CA ARG A 7 14.89 8.32 0.44
C ARG A 7 16.03 7.33 0.26
N LEU A 8 16.59 6.81 1.37
CA LEU A 8 17.65 5.81 1.33
C LEU A 8 17.21 4.52 0.64
N LEU A 9 15.95 4.12 0.82
CA LEU A 9 15.38 2.96 0.14
C LEU A 9 15.34 3.18 -1.38
N ASP A 10 14.96 4.37 -1.86
CA ASP A 10 14.99 4.66 -3.30
C ASP A 10 16.41 4.73 -3.87
N GLU A 11 17.36 5.27 -3.11
CA GLU A 11 18.74 5.45 -3.57
C GLU A 11 19.54 4.15 -3.61
N ALA A 12 19.40 3.30 -2.58
CA ALA A 12 20.30 2.17 -2.34
C ALA A 12 19.56 0.83 -2.13
N GLY A 13 18.24 0.84 -2.06
CA GLY A 13 17.42 -0.33 -1.80
C GLY A 13 17.43 -0.80 -0.34
N TYR A 14 16.61 -1.81 -0.05
CA TYR A 14 16.49 -2.36 1.30
C TYR A 14 17.80 -2.94 1.82
N GLU A 15 18.54 -3.72 1.04
CA GLU A 15 19.74 -4.44 1.51
C GLU A 15 20.82 -3.48 2.06
N ALA A 16 21.12 -2.42 1.32
CA ALA A 16 22.15 -1.45 1.69
C ALA A 16 21.73 -0.48 2.81
N LEU A 17 20.44 -0.43 3.17
CA LEU A 17 19.94 0.39 4.26
C LEU A 17 20.55 -0.04 5.61
N THR A 18 21.14 0.91 6.35
CA THR A 18 21.67 0.68 7.71
C THR A 18 21.12 1.69 8.71
N THR A 19 20.95 1.27 9.97
CA THR A 19 20.45 2.15 11.05
C THR A 19 21.36 3.35 11.29
N LYS A 20 22.68 3.15 11.17
CA LYS A 20 23.70 4.21 11.27
C LYS A 20 23.53 5.27 10.19
N GLU A 21 23.35 4.85 8.94
CA GLU A 21 23.21 5.77 7.83
C GLU A 21 21.89 6.55 7.90
N VAL A 22 20.79 5.90 8.32
CA VAL A 22 19.52 6.59 8.56
C VAL A 22 19.66 7.63 9.67
N ALA A 23 20.28 7.28 10.80
CA ALA A 23 20.50 8.21 11.90
C ALA A 23 21.38 9.40 11.47
N ARG A 24 22.45 9.13 10.72
CA ARG A 24 23.36 10.14 10.17
C ARG A 24 22.62 11.12 9.24
N ARG A 25 21.85 10.62 8.27
CA ARG A 25 21.08 11.47 7.34
C ARG A 25 19.95 12.23 8.03
N ALA A 26 19.33 11.63 9.05
CA ALA A 26 18.30 12.28 9.83
C ALA A 26 18.87 13.27 10.86
N GLU A 27 20.19 13.45 10.90
CA GLU A 27 20.89 14.34 11.83
C GLU A 27 20.57 14.05 13.31
N VAL A 28 20.31 12.78 13.64
CA VAL A 28 20.04 12.34 15.01
C VAL A 28 21.17 11.46 15.54
N PRO A 29 21.46 11.51 16.85
CA PRO A 29 22.36 10.55 17.48
C PRO A 29 21.88 9.11 17.25
N ILE A 30 22.82 8.18 17.00
CA ILE A 30 22.47 6.76 16.85
C ILE A 30 21.78 6.19 18.10
N GLY A 31 22.06 6.74 19.29
CA GLY A 31 21.34 6.38 20.52
C GLY A 31 19.84 6.71 20.46
N THR A 32 19.47 7.84 19.84
CA THR A 32 18.07 8.23 19.64
C THR A 32 17.35 7.27 18.71
N PHE A 33 18.01 6.76 17.66
CA PHE A 33 17.43 5.74 16.80
C PHE A 33 16.94 4.53 17.61
N TYR A 34 17.80 3.99 18.48
CA TYR A 34 17.50 2.80 19.28
C TYR A 34 16.45 3.03 20.39
N GLN A 35 16.10 4.29 20.68
CA GLN A 35 14.96 4.61 21.56
C GLN A 35 13.62 4.41 20.84
N PHE A 36 13.57 4.59 19.52
CA PHE A 36 12.35 4.44 18.72
C PHE A 36 12.27 3.09 18.01
N PHE A 37 13.40 2.56 17.55
CA PHE A 37 13.45 1.35 16.73
C PHE A 37 14.53 0.41 17.22
N SER A 38 14.15 -0.82 17.57
CA SER A 38 15.09 -1.85 18.03
C SER A 38 16.14 -2.22 16.96
N ASP A 39 15.75 -2.17 15.68
CA ASP A 39 16.58 -2.54 14.54
C ASP A 39 16.08 -1.93 13.22
N LYS A 40 16.73 -2.31 12.11
CA LYS A 40 16.35 -1.94 10.74
C LYS A 40 14.94 -2.42 10.37
N GLN A 41 14.51 -3.58 10.85
CA GLN A 41 13.19 -4.13 10.55
C GLN A 41 12.09 -3.31 11.25
N GLY A 42 12.31 -2.92 12.51
CA GLY A 42 11.41 -2.04 13.26
C GLY A 42 11.21 -0.69 12.58
N LEU A 43 12.29 -0.09 12.06
CA LEU A 43 12.21 1.13 11.26
C LEU A 43 11.37 0.96 9.99
N VAL A 44 11.60 -0.12 9.23
CA VAL A 44 10.89 -0.39 7.98
C VAL A 44 9.42 -0.73 8.23
N LYS A 45 9.11 -1.45 9.32
CA LYS A 45 7.72 -1.66 9.76
C LYS A 45 7.02 -0.34 10.08
N ALA A 46 7.68 0.57 10.79
CA ALA A 46 7.12 1.89 11.07
C ALA A 46 6.90 2.73 9.80
N LEU A 47 7.81 2.62 8.82
CA LEU A 47 7.63 3.25 7.51
C LEU A 47 6.42 2.67 6.76
N ALA A 48 6.26 1.35 6.75
CA ALA A 48 5.13 0.68 6.12
C ALA A 48 3.78 1.10 6.74
N LEU A 49 3.70 1.16 8.07
CA LEU A 49 2.51 1.63 8.78
C LEU A 49 2.17 3.08 8.41
N ARG A 50 3.17 3.97 8.40
CA ARG A 50 2.98 5.36 7.94
C ARG A 50 2.46 5.42 6.49
N ASN A 51 2.98 4.57 5.62
CA ASN A 51 2.58 4.53 4.22
C ASN A 51 1.14 4.02 4.06
N LEU A 52 0.71 3.04 4.87
CA LEU A 52 -0.68 2.58 4.95
C LEU A 52 -1.62 3.69 5.44
N ASP A 53 -1.28 4.35 6.54
CA ASP A 53 -2.08 5.47 7.08
C ASP A 53 -2.22 6.58 6.05
N ALA A 54 -1.12 6.97 5.39
CA ALA A 54 -1.13 7.99 4.34
C ALA A 54 -2.00 7.59 3.13
N PHE A 55 -2.00 6.32 2.74
CA PHE A 55 -2.87 5.81 1.68
C PHE A 55 -4.34 5.94 2.06
N LEU A 56 -4.72 5.44 3.23
CA LEU A 56 -6.10 5.46 3.72
C LEU A 56 -6.63 6.89 3.88
N ASP A 57 -5.82 7.79 4.45
CA ASP A 57 -6.17 9.21 4.61
C ASP A 57 -6.33 9.92 3.26
N SER A 58 -5.45 9.63 2.29
CA SER A 58 -5.54 10.20 0.94
C SER A 58 -6.80 9.71 0.22
N VAL A 59 -7.11 8.42 0.29
CA VAL A 59 -8.34 7.85 -0.27
C VAL A 59 -9.57 8.51 0.35
N ALA A 60 -9.65 8.55 1.69
CA ALA A 60 -10.79 9.15 2.40
C ALA A 60 -10.99 10.63 2.04
N THR A 61 -9.90 11.41 2.00
CA THR A 61 -9.92 12.83 1.65
C THR A 61 -10.42 13.05 0.23
N ARG A 62 -9.89 12.27 -0.74
CA ARG A 62 -10.28 12.39 -2.15
C ARG A 62 -11.73 11.95 -2.38
N LEU A 63 -12.21 10.93 -1.68
CA LEU A 63 -13.61 10.49 -1.74
C LEU A 63 -14.57 11.57 -1.21
N ALA A 64 -14.23 12.18 -0.07
CA ALA A 64 -15.01 13.27 0.50
C ALA A 64 -15.10 14.48 -0.45
N ALA A 65 -14.04 14.75 -1.22
CA ALA A 65 -14.02 15.83 -2.20
C ALA A 65 -14.73 15.48 -3.52
N ALA A 66 -14.65 14.24 -3.98
CA ALA A 66 -15.19 13.81 -5.27
C ALA A 66 -16.72 13.59 -5.26
N ALA A 67 -17.29 13.25 -4.10
CA ALA A 67 -18.71 12.89 -3.95
C ALA A 67 -19.16 11.85 -4.99
N PRO A 68 -18.57 10.63 -4.95
CA PRO A 68 -18.70 9.68 -6.04
C PRO A 68 -20.14 9.21 -6.24
N SER A 69 -20.53 9.00 -7.49
CA SER A 69 -21.91 8.62 -7.85
C SER A 69 -22.20 7.13 -7.64
N GLY A 70 -21.16 6.31 -7.41
CA GLY A 70 -21.28 4.88 -7.18
C GLY A 70 -19.97 4.22 -6.73
N TRP A 71 -20.05 2.94 -6.35
CA TRP A 71 -18.94 2.21 -5.73
C TRP A 71 -17.79 1.93 -6.71
N THR A 72 -18.06 1.93 -8.01
CA THR A 72 -17.05 1.79 -9.06
C THR A 72 -16.04 2.93 -9.06
N GLU A 73 -16.49 4.16 -8.77
CA GLU A 73 -15.61 5.32 -8.66
C GLU A 73 -14.73 5.23 -7.40
N VAL A 74 -15.25 4.63 -6.31
CA VAL A 74 -14.48 4.38 -5.08
C VAL A 74 -13.33 3.42 -5.36
N VAL A 75 -13.61 2.34 -6.10
CA VAL A 75 -12.62 1.36 -6.54
C VAL A 75 -11.56 2.01 -7.42
N ASP A 76 -11.98 2.74 -8.45
CA ASP A 76 -11.06 3.37 -9.40
C ASP A 76 -10.14 4.37 -8.68
N LEU A 77 -10.68 5.15 -7.74
CA LEU A 77 -9.92 6.10 -6.93
C LEU A 77 -8.88 5.40 -6.03
N GLY A 78 -9.25 4.30 -5.38
CA GLY A 78 -8.32 3.52 -4.54
C GLY A 78 -7.14 2.98 -5.34
N ILE A 79 -7.42 2.42 -6.53
CA ILE A 79 -6.37 1.93 -7.45
C ILE A 79 -5.49 3.09 -7.94
N ASP A 80 -6.10 4.21 -8.34
CA ASP A 80 -5.36 5.38 -8.81
C ASP A 80 -4.48 5.99 -7.72
N GLU A 81 -4.96 5.99 -6.48
CA GLU A 81 -4.20 6.44 -5.32
C GLU A 81 -2.98 5.55 -5.06
N PHE A 82 -3.14 4.23 -5.09
CA PHE A 82 -2.02 3.30 -4.93
C PHE A 82 -0.96 3.50 -6.03
N VAL A 83 -1.40 3.58 -7.29
CA VAL A 83 -0.52 3.82 -8.44
C VAL A 83 0.20 5.16 -8.31
N ARG A 84 -0.50 6.23 -7.88
CA ARG A 84 0.11 7.53 -7.61
C ARG A 84 1.20 7.41 -6.56
N MET A 85 0.92 6.76 -5.42
CA MET A 85 1.89 6.61 -4.35
C MET A 85 3.13 5.83 -4.79
N LYS A 86 2.97 4.74 -5.54
CA LYS A 86 4.10 3.99 -6.14
C LYS A 86 5.00 4.86 -7.02
N ARG A 87 4.43 5.85 -7.72
CA ARG A 87 5.17 6.75 -8.63
C ARG A 87 5.81 7.94 -7.92
N THR A 88 5.20 8.46 -6.86
CA THR A 88 5.55 9.78 -6.32
C THR A 88 5.99 9.79 -4.86
N VAL A 89 5.69 8.76 -4.08
CA VAL A 89 6.02 8.72 -2.66
C VAL A 89 7.38 8.02 -2.48
N PRO A 90 8.39 8.71 -1.90
CA PRO A 90 9.69 8.11 -1.69
C PRO A 90 9.60 6.81 -0.88
N GLY A 91 10.38 5.82 -1.27
CA GLY A 91 10.46 4.50 -0.63
C GLY A 91 9.25 3.59 -0.88
N PHE A 92 8.13 4.08 -1.42
CA PHE A 92 6.90 3.28 -1.58
C PHE A 92 7.04 2.17 -2.64
N GLY A 93 7.91 2.38 -3.63
CA GLY A 93 8.28 1.35 -4.60
C GLY A 93 9.01 0.16 -3.96
N VAL A 94 9.73 0.39 -2.87
CA VAL A 94 10.54 -0.61 -2.15
C VAL A 94 9.81 -1.17 -0.92
N VAL A 95 9.05 -0.33 -0.21
CA VAL A 95 8.28 -0.66 0.99
C VAL A 95 6.91 -0.02 0.90
N ASP A 96 5.88 -0.82 0.62
CA ASP A 96 4.48 -0.38 0.63
C ASP A 96 3.81 -0.67 1.98
N PHE A 97 2.79 -1.52 2.02
CA PHE A 97 2.04 -1.89 3.21
C PHE A 97 2.67 -3.12 3.89
N GLY A 98 3.99 -3.06 4.11
CA GLY A 98 4.72 -4.08 4.87
C GLY A 98 5.41 -5.14 4.02
N GLU A 99 5.27 -5.09 2.69
CA GLU A 99 6.11 -5.86 1.80
C GLU A 99 7.38 -5.09 1.42
N VAL A 100 8.51 -5.78 1.48
CA VAL A 100 9.80 -5.27 1.01
C VAL A 100 10.08 -5.88 -0.36
N GLN A 101 10.14 -5.04 -1.39
CA GLN A 101 10.39 -5.44 -2.77
C GLN A 101 11.68 -4.77 -3.26
N PRO A 102 12.72 -5.52 -3.65
CA PRO A 102 13.95 -4.93 -4.18
C PRO A 102 13.74 -4.18 -5.50
N THR A 103 12.69 -4.54 -6.25
CA THR A 103 12.25 -3.86 -7.47
C THR A 103 10.72 -3.75 -7.46
N PRO A 104 10.12 -2.65 -7.95
CA PRO A 104 8.66 -2.52 -8.01
C PRO A 104 7.99 -3.71 -8.73
N GLY A 105 7.03 -4.35 -8.08
CA GLY A 105 6.33 -5.52 -8.63
C GLY A 105 7.15 -6.82 -8.66
N GLY A 106 8.38 -6.79 -8.12
CA GLY A 106 9.24 -7.95 -7.97
C GLY A 106 8.76 -8.90 -6.86
N PRO A 107 9.37 -10.08 -6.72
CA PRO A 107 9.09 -10.95 -5.59
C PRO A 107 9.52 -10.27 -4.28
N GLY A 108 8.71 -10.42 -3.23
CA GLY A 108 9.08 -10.00 -1.88
C GLY A 108 10.40 -10.65 -1.43
N LEU A 109 11.19 -9.87 -0.67
CA LEU A 109 12.54 -10.25 -0.30
C LEU A 109 12.54 -11.46 0.68
N PRO A 110 13.28 -12.55 0.39
CA PRO A 110 13.30 -13.72 1.26
C PRO A 110 13.72 -13.38 2.69
N GLY A 111 12.95 -13.85 3.68
CA GLY A 111 13.25 -13.61 5.10
C GLY A 111 12.67 -12.31 5.67
N THR A 112 12.15 -11.41 4.81
CA THR A 112 11.22 -10.38 5.28
C THR A 112 9.80 -10.93 5.40
N GLN A 113 9.47 -12.11 4.84
CA GLN A 113 8.13 -12.74 4.94
C GLN A 113 7.58 -12.93 6.37
N ARG A 114 8.41 -13.01 7.41
CA ARG A 114 7.90 -13.07 8.81
C ARG A 114 7.58 -11.70 9.41
N MET A 115 8.00 -10.61 8.75
CA MET A 115 7.39 -9.30 8.97
C MET A 115 5.98 -9.25 8.36
N LEU A 116 5.66 -10.16 7.41
CA LEU A 116 4.48 -10.15 6.54
C LEU A 116 3.25 -10.94 7.04
N ASP A 117 3.23 -11.52 8.24
CA ASP A 117 1.93 -11.80 8.89
C ASP A 117 1.11 -10.49 8.94
N ALA A 118 1.83 -9.36 9.16
CA ALA A 118 1.27 -8.03 9.06
C ALA A 118 0.85 -7.62 7.64
N ALA A 119 1.38 -8.17 6.56
CA ALA A 119 0.98 -7.79 5.20
C ALA A 119 -0.35 -8.42 4.80
N LEU A 120 -0.57 -9.69 5.18
CA LEU A 120 -1.91 -10.29 5.14
C LEU A 120 -2.88 -9.52 6.04
N GLU A 121 -2.45 -9.12 7.25
CA GLU A 121 -3.24 -8.21 8.09
C GLU A 121 -3.46 -6.85 7.41
N ASN A 122 -2.50 -6.32 6.65
CA ASN A 122 -2.61 -5.01 6.00
C ASN A 122 -3.57 -5.05 4.82
N ASN A 123 -3.56 -6.10 3.99
CA ASN A 123 -4.58 -6.27 2.96
C ASN A 123 -5.97 -6.43 3.58
N VAL A 124 -6.08 -7.13 4.72
CA VAL A 124 -7.34 -7.19 5.50
C VAL A 124 -7.74 -5.81 6.01
N ILE A 125 -6.81 -5.01 6.54
CA ILE A 125 -7.07 -3.63 7.01
C ILE A 125 -7.49 -2.73 5.85
N VAL A 126 -6.79 -2.78 4.71
CA VAL A 126 -7.13 -2.02 3.50
C VAL A 126 -8.51 -2.42 3.00
N ALA A 127 -8.80 -3.72 2.90
CA ALA A 127 -10.09 -4.23 2.48
C ALA A 127 -11.22 -3.77 3.41
N ASP A 128 -11.03 -3.87 4.73
CA ASP A 128 -12.04 -3.44 5.70
C ASP A 128 -12.27 -1.92 5.65
N ARG A 129 -11.20 -1.13 5.50
CA ARG A 129 -11.30 0.32 5.38
C ARG A 129 -11.96 0.76 4.09
N LEU A 130 -11.57 0.21 2.95
CA LEU A 130 -12.20 0.50 1.66
C LEU A 130 -13.68 0.09 1.67
N ARG A 131 -14.00 -1.04 2.29
CA ARG A 131 -15.39 -1.48 2.51
C ARG A 131 -16.16 -0.48 3.36
N SER A 132 -15.61 -0.07 4.51
CA SER A 132 -16.26 0.91 5.39
C SER A 132 -16.52 2.22 4.66
N LEU A 133 -15.52 2.77 3.96
CA LEU A 133 -15.65 4.00 3.18
C LEU A 133 -16.73 3.86 2.10
N THR A 134 -16.75 2.74 1.38
CA THR A 134 -17.77 2.49 0.34
C THR A 134 -19.16 2.41 0.96
N THR A 135 -19.31 1.72 2.10
CA THR A 135 -20.59 1.62 2.82
C THR A 135 -21.06 2.97 3.36
N ASP A 136 -20.17 3.75 3.96
CA ASP A 136 -20.51 5.03 4.59
C ASP A 136 -20.90 6.08 3.54
N VAL A 137 -20.26 6.06 2.37
CA VAL A 137 -20.56 6.99 1.27
C VAL A 137 -21.82 6.60 0.50
N LEU A 138 -22.09 5.30 0.32
CA LEU A 138 -23.13 4.82 -0.62
C LEU A 138 -24.30 4.07 0.04
N GLY A 139 -24.27 3.87 1.37
CA GLY A 139 -25.33 3.19 2.10
C GLY A 139 -25.50 1.69 1.77
N LEU A 140 -24.42 1.02 1.35
CA LEU A 140 -24.47 -0.40 0.94
C LEU A 140 -24.73 -1.36 2.13
N PRO A 141 -25.31 -2.55 1.88
CA PRO A 141 -25.55 -3.54 2.93
C PRO A 141 -24.26 -3.98 3.64
N ARG A 142 -24.30 -4.05 4.98
CA ARG A 142 -23.21 -4.60 5.80
C ARG A 142 -23.44 -6.11 6.00
N GLY A 143 -22.49 -6.95 5.57
CA GLY A 143 -22.54 -8.41 5.80
C GLY A 143 -21.19 -9.10 5.58
N GLU A 144 -20.99 -10.30 6.16
CA GLU A 144 -19.73 -11.06 6.04
C GLU A 144 -19.34 -11.36 4.58
N ASP A 145 -20.32 -11.54 3.70
CA ASP A 145 -20.08 -11.78 2.28
C ASP A 145 -19.40 -10.58 1.59
N THR A 146 -19.76 -9.35 1.98
CA THR A 146 -19.09 -8.13 1.47
C THR A 146 -17.67 -8.00 2.01
N ALA A 147 -17.40 -8.42 3.25
CA ALA A 147 -16.05 -8.39 3.81
C ALA A 147 -15.11 -9.32 3.04
N ARG A 148 -15.56 -10.54 2.74
CA ARG A 148 -14.80 -11.49 1.92
C ARG A 148 -14.58 -10.97 0.50
N ALA A 149 -15.60 -10.38 -0.12
CA ALA A 149 -15.49 -9.82 -1.46
C ALA A 149 -14.44 -8.69 -1.53
N PHE A 150 -14.45 -7.76 -0.57
CA PHE A 150 -13.43 -6.70 -0.55
C PHE A 150 -12.02 -7.25 -0.32
N LEU A 151 -11.85 -8.27 0.54
CA LEU A 151 -10.54 -8.90 0.74
C LEU A 151 -10.03 -9.53 -0.57
N VAL A 152 -10.85 -10.34 -1.24
CA VAL A 152 -10.47 -10.97 -2.52
C VAL A 152 -10.17 -9.92 -3.59
N ALA A 153 -10.95 -8.83 -3.64
CA ALA A 153 -10.73 -7.73 -4.55
C ALA A 153 -9.37 -7.03 -4.32
N VAL A 154 -9.01 -6.77 -3.06
CA VAL A 154 -7.73 -6.13 -2.70
C VAL A 154 -6.56 -7.04 -3.03
N GLU A 155 -6.65 -8.33 -2.68
CA GLU A 155 -5.60 -9.32 -3.02
C GLU A 155 -5.40 -9.44 -4.53
N ALA A 156 -6.48 -9.50 -5.30
CA ALA A 156 -6.42 -9.55 -6.76
C ALA A 156 -5.83 -8.25 -7.34
N ALA A 157 -6.23 -7.09 -6.81
CA ALA A 157 -5.70 -5.80 -7.24
C ALA A 157 -4.20 -5.70 -6.99
N ASP A 158 -3.73 -6.06 -5.80
CA ASP A 158 -2.32 -6.07 -5.46
C ASP A 158 -1.50 -6.95 -6.42
N ALA A 159 -1.97 -8.17 -6.70
CA ALA A 159 -1.31 -9.08 -7.64
C ALA A 159 -1.20 -8.50 -9.06
N VAL A 160 -2.29 -7.92 -9.59
CA VAL A 160 -2.29 -7.33 -10.95
C VAL A 160 -1.45 -6.04 -10.99
N LEU A 161 -1.48 -5.22 -9.95
CA LEU A 161 -0.67 -4.00 -9.87
C LEU A 161 0.83 -4.36 -9.78
N LYS A 162 1.21 -5.39 -9.02
CA LYS A 162 2.57 -5.92 -9.03
C LYS A 162 2.99 -6.36 -10.44
N LEU A 163 2.09 -7.03 -11.17
CA LEU A 163 2.35 -7.39 -12.56
C LEU A 163 2.57 -6.14 -13.44
N ALA A 164 1.76 -5.10 -13.26
CA ALA A 164 1.88 -3.84 -14.01
C ALA A 164 3.23 -3.14 -13.76
N PHE A 165 3.67 -3.05 -12.50
CA PHE A 165 4.94 -2.41 -12.14
C PHE A 165 6.17 -3.26 -12.50
N ARG A 166 6.01 -4.58 -12.61
CA ARG A 166 7.06 -5.46 -13.15
C ARG A 166 7.24 -5.26 -14.66
N ALA A 167 6.15 -5.05 -15.38
CA ALA A 167 6.17 -4.86 -16.83
C ALA A 167 6.71 -3.46 -17.22
N HIS A 168 6.38 -2.42 -16.46
CA HIS A 168 6.80 -1.05 -16.73
C HIS A 168 7.12 -0.30 -15.42
N PRO A 169 8.20 0.51 -15.35
CA PRO A 169 8.59 1.22 -14.12
C PRO A 169 7.49 2.11 -13.51
N ASP A 170 6.71 2.77 -14.37
CA ASP A 170 5.56 3.59 -13.94
C ASP A 170 4.25 2.78 -13.80
N GLY A 171 4.29 1.46 -13.96
CA GLY A 171 3.11 0.62 -14.05
C GLY A 171 2.49 0.66 -15.45
N ASP A 172 2.36 -0.51 -16.07
CA ASP A 172 1.76 -0.67 -17.40
C ASP A 172 0.30 -0.18 -17.38
N PRO A 173 -0.06 0.81 -18.22
CA PRO A 173 -1.38 1.43 -18.19
C PRO A 173 -2.51 0.48 -18.61
N ASP A 174 -2.24 -0.49 -19.48
CA ASP A 174 -3.23 -1.47 -19.92
C ASP A 174 -3.51 -2.49 -18.81
N LEU A 175 -2.47 -2.94 -18.09
CA LEU A 175 -2.64 -3.80 -16.92
C LEU A 175 -3.34 -3.10 -15.76
N ILE A 176 -3.09 -1.80 -15.54
CA ILE A 176 -3.83 -1.00 -14.55
C ILE A 176 -5.31 -0.90 -14.95
N ALA A 177 -5.61 -0.69 -16.24
CA ALA A 177 -6.98 -0.66 -16.73
C ALA A 177 -7.68 -2.03 -16.55
N GLU A 178 -6.98 -3.14 -16.79
CA GLU A 178 -7.50 -4.48 -16.52
C GLU A 178 -7.72 -4.73 -15.02
N CYS A 179 -6.84 -4.25 -14.13
CA CYS A 179 -7.05 -4.31 -12.69
C CYS A 179 -8.38 -3.65 -12.29
N LYS A 180 -8.63 -2.43 -12.77
CA LYS A 180 -9.91 -1.72 -12.52
C LYS A 180 -11.11 -2.48 -13.09
N ARG A 181 -10.99 -3.08 -14.28
CA ARG A 181 -12.06 -3.91 -14.87
C ARG A 181 -12.33 -5.15 -14.03
N LEU A 182 -11.29 -5.87 -13.60
CA LEU A 182 -11.36 -7.07 -12.78
C LEU A 182 -12.06 -6.79 -11.46
N VAL A 183 -11.58 -5.79 -10.72
CA VAL A 183 -12.14 -5.47 -9.40
C VAL A 183 -13.59 -5.02 -9.50
N ARG A 184 -13.92 -4.17 -10.48
CA ARG A 184 -15.31 -3.75 -10.68
C ARG A 184 -16.20 -4.93 -11.04
N ARG A 185 -15.83 -5.77 -12.00
CA ARG A 185 -16.67 -6.92 -12.37
C ARG A 185 -16.86 -7.89 -11.22
N TYR A 186 -15.83 -8.14 -10.43
CA TYR A 186 -15.94 -9.03 -9.28
C TYR A 186 -16.84 -8.46 -8.18
N LEU A 187 -16.66 -7.19 -7.80
CA LEU A 187 -17.48 -6.57 -6.75
C LEU A 187 -18.93 -6.31 -7.19
N ALA A 188 -19.18 -6.16 -8.49
CA ALA A 188 -20.53 -6.02 -9.05
C ALA A 188 -21.45 -7.17 -8.62
N ASP A 189 -20.95 -8.42 -8.60
CA ASP A 189 -21.71 -9.62 -8.21
C ASP A 189 -22.03 -9.67 -6.70
N HIS A 190 -21.41 -8.79 -5.90
CA HIS A 190 -21.56 -8.74 -4.45
C HIS A 190 -22.24 -7.46 -3.94
N LEU A 191 -22.30 -6.40 -4.76
CA LEU A 191 -22.80 -5.07 -4.40
C LEU A 191 -24.07 -4.67 -5.14
N MET A 192 -24.53 -5.47 -6.11
CA MET A 192 -25.76 -5.30 -6.88
C MET A 192 -26.64 -6.55 -6.77
#